data_AF-C5MA22-F1
#
_entry.id   AF-C5MA22-F1
#
_cell.length_a   1.000
_cell.length_b   1.000
_cell.length_c   1.000
_cell.angle_alpha   90.00
_cell.angle_beta   90.00
_cell.angle_gamma   90.00
#
_symmetry.space_group_name_H-M   'P 1'
#
loop_
_entity.id
_entity.type
_entity.pdbx_description
1 polymer ?
#
loop_
_entity_poly.entity_id
_entity_poly.type
_entity_poly.pdbx_seq_one_letter_code
_entity_poly.pdbx_strand_id
1 'polypeptide(L)'
;MKILVIIIDDLRSVQGKISNNNAFSTKTPEQIEYDSKVRELTYDRRDVPADRTKTEEEIRKEYEEKMKKLEADRLRRMEGFVEDDREQQGDDLDDDFWGGDDSENEENGFSIKESDNEGEDAEGSEDEGEGRAKPRKLQTVIMPLTFDEFLQEISAVESTKQIEYIKKVCNTYKPGLGQGNKEKMGNFAGILLDYILHLADKFEDFEPFVKILKKLAETYNESLVEKVREHIKQIQSRINKPLKASDLAFFVIIAYLYSSSDHYHIVITPCLILMNEILSTIIYHPRDITTIGQGVFLVDVLLMYQRFAKRYDPEVINFIEHAIFMIVPEPEKLDISKLLSISESVAKNVNVQFSMNKSEKFDDSEANVLSIKGLYSEDLSKPLLLAKLVSIMNKCVTLWKEKSSLIEVLESFISILKHVTKYNAPLTGPLLTRFTKLHDNLVKDRKPLTLQHHRALAIATFAPKFEENFNPDKKSYDINRERQELNKVKHQLKKEKKSALKDIRQENRFLAREQIAEKKAMYDEYHKKMANIYNSIQSEEGAEKNQYEREKKQRKRR
;
A
#
# COMPACT_ATOMS: atom_id res chain seq x y z
N MET A 1 -0.60 -69.45 -48.85
CA MET A 1 0.62 -69.85 -48.07
C MET A 1 1.93 -69.23 -48.56
N LYS A 2 2.12 -68.84 -49.84
CA LYS A 2 3.40 -68.26 -50.31
C LYS A 2 3.71 -66.83 -49.82
N ILE A 3 2.70 -66.03 -49.46
CA ILE A 3 2.88 -64.66 -48.95
C ILE A 3 3.41 -64.65 -47.50
N LEU A 4 3.02 -65.66 -46.70
CA LEU A 4 3.43 -65.79 -45.30
C LEU A 4 4.91 -66.18 -45.17
N VAL A 5 5.43 -66.96 -46.13
CA VAL A 5 6.85 -67.34 -46.18
C VAL A 5 7.73 -66.14 -46.54
N ILE A 6 7.29 -65.28 -47.47
CA ILE A 6 8.04 -64.07 -47.87
C ILE A 6 8.14 -63.08 -46.71
N ILE A 7 7.06 -62.88 -45.95
CA ILE A 7 7.07 -62.00 -44.77
C ILE A 7 7.97 -62.55 -43.66
N ILE A 8 8.02 -63.87 -43.48
CA ILE A 8 8.90 -64.51 -42.49
C ILE A 8 10.37 -64.41 -42.90
N ASP A 9 10.69 -64.57 -44.20
CA ASP A 9 12.06 -64.44 -44.70
C ASP A 9 12.52 -62.96 -44.70
N ASP A 10 11.64 -62.00 -44.98
CA ASP A 10 11.93 -60.58 -44.84
C ASP A 10 12.20 -60.20 -43.37
N LEU A 11 11.39 -60.69 -42.42
CA LEU A 11 11.63 -60.50 -40.98
C LEU A 11 12.96 -61.14 -40.52
N ARG A 12 13.32 -62.31 -41.05
CA ARG A 12 14.61 -62.97 -40.75
C ARG A 12 15.79 -62.21 -41.36
N SER A 13 15.63 -61.62 -42.54
CA SER A 13 16.68 -60.81 -43.18
C SER A 13 16.95 -59.50 -42.42
N VAL A 14 15.90 -58.91 -41.84
CA VAL A 14 16.01 -57.71 -40.98
C VAL A 14 16.65 -58.07 -39.64
N GLN A 15 16.29 -59.21 -39.04
CA GLN A 15 16.95 -59.70 -37.81
C GLN A 15 18.44 -60.01 -38.04
N GLY A 16 18.81 -60.57 -39.19
CA GLY A 16 20.21 -60.86 -39.55
C GLY A 16 21.06 -59.60 -39.84
N LYS A 17 20.43 -58.48 -40.22
CA LYS A 17 21.14 -57.19 -40.40
C LYS A 17 21.28 -56.39 -39.09
N ILE A 18 20.43 -56.64 -38.09
CA ILE A 18 20.53 -56.03 -36.76
C ILE A 18 21.58 -56.74 -35.90
N SER A 19 21.88 -58.02 -36.15
CA SER A 19 22.86 -58.78 -35.34
C SER A 19 24.32 -58.44 -35.61
N ASN A 20 24.66 -57.80 -36.74
CA ASN A 20 26.05 -57.54 -37.14
C ASN A 20 26.56 -56.11 -36.91
N ASN A 21 25.78 -55.25 -36.22
CA ASN A 21 26.24 -53.91 -35.80
C ASN A 21 26.40 -53.76 -34.29
N ASN A 22 26.30 -54.83 -33.50
CA ASN A 22 26.77 -54.82 -32.11
C ASN A 22 28.25 -55.19 -32.07
N ALA A 23 29.08 -54.37 -32.70
CA ALA A 23 30.43 -54.19 -32.20
C ALA A 23 30.27 -53.52 -30.83
N PHE A 24 30.11 -54.33 -29.77
CA PHE A 24 30.40 -53.88 -28.43
C PHE A 24 31.83 -53.34 -28.50
N SER A 25 31.95 -52.02 -28.52
CA SER A 25 33.20 -51.37 -28.15
C SER A 25 33.56 -51.98 -26.80
N THR A 26 34.58 -52.83 -26.80
CA THR A 26 35.18 -53.31 -25.57
C THR A 26 35.71 -52.06 -24.92
N LYS A 27 34.92 -51.50 -23.99
CA LYS A 27 35.33 -50.35 -23.21
C LYS A 27 36.74 -50.63 -22.73
N THR A 28 37.65 -49.71 -23.02
CA THR A 28 39.03 -49.86 -22.54
C THR A 28 38.99 -50.04 -21.02
N PRO A 29 39.97 -50.72 -20.40
CA PRO A 29 39.99 -50.90 -18.95
C PRO A 29 39.83 -49.55 -18.21
N GLU A 30 40.35 -48.47 -18.78
CA GLU A 30 40.20 -47.09 -18.29
C GLU A 30 38.74 -46.57 -18.32
N GLN A 31 37.96 -46.92 -19.35
CA GLN A 31 36.55 -46.53 -19.45
C GLN A 31 35.66 -47.31 -18.47
N ILE A 32 36.00 -48.57 -18.19
CA ILE A 32 35.31 -49.38 -17.17
C ILE A 32 35.62 -48.83 -15.78
N GLU A 33 36.87 -48.44 -15.52
CA GLU A 33 37.26 -47.80 -14.26
C GLU A 33 36.58 -46.43 -14.10
N TYR A 34 36.52 -45.63 -15.17
CA TYR A 34 35.80 -44.36 -15.20
C TYR A 34 34.31 -44.54 -14.89
N ASP A 35 33.63 -45.46 -15.59
CA ASP A 35 32.21 -45.75 -15.36
C ASP A 35 31.96 -46.27 -13.93
N SER A 36 32.89 -47.05 -13.38
CA SER A 36 32.80 -47.54 -12.00
C SER A 36 32.94 -46.43 -10.98
N LYS A 37 33.86 -45.48 -11.19
CA LYS A 37 34.03 -44.27 -10.37
C LYS A 37 32.86 -43.32 -10.51
N VAL A 38 32.31 -43.12 -11.72
CA VAL A 38 31.11 -42.29 -11.91
C VAL A 38 29.91 -42.91 -11.20
N ARG A 39 29.75 -44.23 -11.30
CA ARG A 39 28.70 -44.95 -10.58
C ARG A 39 28.89 -44.86 -9.06
N GLU A 40 30.12 -44.97 -8.56
CA GLU A 40 30.44 -44.77 -7.15
C GLU A 40 30.14 -43.33 -6.70
N LEU A 41 30.52 -42.32 -7.49
CA LEU A 41 30.20 -40.90 -7.25
C LEU A 41 28.69 -40.62 -7.26
N THR A 42 27.92 -41.32 -8.09
CA THR A 42 26.44 -41.19 -8.05
C THR A 42 25.82 -41.80 -6.79
N TYR A 43 26.48 -42.78 -6.15
CA TYR A 43 26.00 -43.41 -4.91
C TYR A 43 26.56 -42.75 -3.63
N ASP A 44 27.72 -42.08 -3.71
CA ASP A 44 28.39 -41.37 -2.61
C ASP A 44 28.48 -39.86 -2.90
N ARG A 45 27.43 -39.30 -3.52
CA ARG A 45 27.32 -37.85 -3.75
C ARG A 45 27.14 -37.18 -2.40
N ARG A 46 28.23 -36.61 -1.86
CA ARG A 46 28.18 -35.73 -0.70
C ARG A 46 27.71 -34.35 -1.14
N ASP A 47 26.83 -33.74 -0.37
CA ASP A 47 26.32 -32.41 -0.66
C ASP A 47 27.48 -31.41 -0.69
N VAL A 48 27.51 -30.59 -1.73
CA VAL A 48 28.46 -29.48 -1.87
C VAL A 48 27.80 -28.25 -1.27
N PRO A 49 28.48 -27.47 -0.41
CA PRO A 49 27.93 -26.22 0.08
C PRO A 49 27.55 -25.31 -1.09
N ALA A 50 26.25 -25.01 -1.23
CA ALA A 50 25.71 -24.20 -2.33
C ALA A 50 26.29 -22.77 -2.33
N ASP A 51 26.60 -22.25 -1.13
CA ASP A 51 27.08 -20.89 -0.96
C ASP A 51 28.54 -20.81 -0.51
N ARG A 52 29.22 -19.79 -1.05
CA ARG A 52 30.54 -19.36 -0.57
C ARG A 52 30.42 -18.96 0.91
N THR A 53 31.32 -19.44 1.76
CA THR A 53 31.45 -18.96 3.13
C THR A 53 31.74 -17.46 3.11
N LYS A 54 30.78 -16.66 3.55
CA LYS A 54 30.90 -15.21 3.67
C LYS A 54 31.75 -14.84 4.88
N THR A 55 32.47 -13.72 4.80
CA THR A 55 33.18 -13.17 5.96
C THR A 55 32.21 -12.52 6.95
N GLU A 56 32.59 -12.41 8.23
CA GLU A 56 31.74 -11.76 9.25
C GLU A 56 31.40 -10.30 8.89
N GLU A 57 32.30 -9.59 8.20
CA GLU A 57 32.05 -8.23 7.72
C GLU A 57 31.00 -8.19 6.60
N GLU A 58 31.04 -9.15 5.67
CA GLU A 58 30.05 -9.27 4.60
C GLU A 58 28.67 -9.60 5.18
N ILE A 59 28.58 -10.55 6.11
CA ILE A 59 27.32 -10.90 6.79
C ILE A 59 26.74 -9.69 7.52
N ARG A 60 27.60 -8.90 8.19
CA ARG A 60 27.17 -7.70 8.90
C ARG A 60 26.66 -6.62 7.94
N LYS A 61 27.34 -6.41 6.80
CA LYS A 61 26.91 -5.47 5.76
C LYS A 61 25.58 -5.89 5.13
N GLU A 62 25.42 -7.16 4.76
CA GLU A 62 24.16 -7.68 4.23
C GLU A 62 23.01 -7.52 5.23
N TYR A 63 23.27 -7.79 6.51
CA TYR A 63 22.29 -7.57 7.57
C TYR A 63 21.93 -6.08 7.71
N GLU A 64 22.91 -5.18 7.70
CA GLU A 64 22.67 -3.73 7.75
C GLU A 64 21.87 -3.23 6.54
N GLU A 65 22.18 -3.69 5.34
CA GLU A 65 21.46 -3.35 4.11
C GLU A 65 20.03 -3.89 4.15
N LYS A 66 19.84 -5.14 4.61
CA LYS A 66 18.52 -5.74 4.82
C LYS A 66 17.70 -4.93 5.83
N MET A 67 18.30 -4.51 6.95
CA MET A 67 17.62 -3.69 7.96
C MET A 67 17.25 -2.30 7.42
N LYS A 68 18.13 -1.65 6.65
CA LYS A 68 17.84 -0.36 5.99
C LYS A 68 16.71 -0.49 4.97
N LYS A 69 16.71 -1.56 4.17
CA LYS A 69 15.63 -1.85 3.21
C LYS A 69 14.29 -2.04 3.92
N LEU A 70 14.25 -2.85 4.98
CA LEU A 70 13.04 -3.07 5.79
C LEU A 70 12.53 -1.79 6.46
N GLU A 71 13.43 -0.92 6.94
CA GLU A 71 13.03 0.37 7.51
C GLU A 71 12.46 1.32 6.43
N ALA A 72 13.09 1.39 5.26
CA ALA A 72 12.58 2.16 4.13
C ALA A 72 11.21 1.65 3.67
N ASP A 73 11.03 0.33 3.56
CA ASP A 73 9.75 -0.29 3.20
C ASP A 73 8.68 -0.04 4.28
N ARG A 74 9.05 -0.02 5.57
CA ARG A 74 8.16 0.38 6.66
C ARG A 74 7.72 1.84 6.52
N LEU A 75 8.64 2.76 6.23
CA LEU A 75 8.33 4.18 6.04
C LEU A 75 7.42 4.41 4.82
N ARG A 76 7.70 3.74 3.69
CA ARG A 76 6.83 3.77 2.50
C ARG A 76 5.40 3.32 2.82
N ARG A 77 5.25 2.20 3.52
CA ARG A 77 3.94 1.70 3.98
C ARG A 77 3.25 2.65 4.96
N MET A 78 4.01 3.35 5.80
CA MET A 78 3.47 4.33 6.75
C MET A 78 2.95 5.60 6.08
N GLU A 79 3.66 6.09 5.05
CA GLU A 79 3.27 7.28 4.28
C GLU A 79 2.05 7.03 3.39
N GLY A 80 1.73 5.77 3.10
CA GLY A 80 0.60 5.40 2.23
C GLY A 80 0.92 5.53 0.75
N PHE A 81 2.18 5.79 0.38
CA PHE A 81 2.69 5.61 -0.99
C PHE A 81 2.91 4.13 -1.27
N VAL A 82 1.82 3.38 -1.28
CA VAL A 82 1.77 2.13 -2.04
C VAL A 82 1.40 2.59 -3.43
N GLU A 83 2.38 2.76 -4.31
CA GLU A 83 2.07 2.86 -5.73
C GLU A 83 1.20 1.63 -6.07
N ASP A 84 -0.03 1.89 -6.53
CA ASP A 84 -0.85 0.87 -7.20
C ASP A 84 -0.16 0.40 -8.50
N ASP A 85 0.96 1.03 -8.88
CA ASP A 85 2.02 0.49 -9.73
C ASP A 85 2.90 -0.52 -8.95
N ARG A 86 2.26 -1.39 -8.15
CA ARG A 86 2.46 -2.81 -8.43
C ARG A 86 1.87 -3.06 -9.83
N GLU A 87 2.57 -2.54 -10.86
CA GLU A 87 2.76 -3.32 -12.06
C GLU A 87 2.96 -4.74 -11.57
N GLN A 88 2.25 -5.67 -12.18
CA GLN A 88 2.60 -7.06 -12.13
C GLN A 88 4.07 -7.17 -12.58
N GLN A 89 5.02 -6.93 -11.68
CA GLN A 89 6.07 -7.87 -11.36
C GLN A 89 5.29 -9.09 -10.82
N GLY A 90 4.61 -9.89 -11.63
CA GLY A 90 5.13 -10.39 -12.89
C GLY A 90 6.40 -11.11 -12.52
N ASP A 91 6.24 -12.21 -11.78
CA ASP A 91 7.18 -13.34 -11.70
C ASP A 91 8.65 -13.08 -12.10
N ASP A 92 9.32 -12.13 -11.45
CA ASP A 92 10.78 -12.22 -11.28
C ASP A 92 11.13 -13.23 -10.16
N LEU A 93 10.24 -14.23 -9.99
CA LEU A 93 10.46 -15.51 -9.34
C LEU A 93 10.33 -16.67 -10.35
N ASP A 94 10.40 -16.45 -11.68
CA ASP A 94 10.16 -17.58 -12.59
C ASP A 94 10.80 -17.55 -14.01
N ASP A 95 12.00 -16.96 -14.19
CA ASP A 95 12.76 -17.12 -15.46
C ASP A 95 14.15 -17.81 -15.33
N ASP A 96 14.60 -18.12 -14.11
CA ASP A 96 15.74 -19.05 -13.88
C ASP A 96 15.28 -20.45 -13.41
N PHE A 97 13.97 -20.71 -13.30
CA PHE A 97 13.44 -21.94 -12.70
C PHE A 97 13.34 -23.16 -13.65
N TRP A 98 13.39 -22.99 -14.97
CA TRP A 98 13.26 -24.12 -15.93
C TRP A 98 14.49 -24.37 -16.83
N GLY A 99 15.63 -23.80 -16.47
CA GLY A 99 16.88 -23.86 -17.25
C GLY A 99 17.93 -24.85 -16.78
N GLY A 100 17.60 -25.85 -15.95
CA GLY A 100 18.45 -27.01 -15.68
C GLY A 100 19.81 -26.70 -15.03
N ASP A 101 19.81 -26.43 -13.73
CA ASP A 101 20.91 -26.84 -12.86
C ASP A 101 20.37 -27.18 -11.46
N ASP A 102 21.03 -28.13 -10.81
CA ASP A 102 20.58 -28.88 -9.64
C ASP A 102 20.15 -28.01 -8.43
N SER A 103 19.19 -28.58 -7.70
CA SER A 103 18.55 -28.18 -6.45
C SER A 103 19.34 -27.33 -5.43
N GLU A 104 18.54 -26.53 -4.69
CA GLU A 104 18.75 -26.00 -3.33
C GLU A 104 19.35 -24.58 -3.19
N ASN A 105 18.48 -23.56 -3.12
CA ASN A 105 18.61 -22.52 -2.09
C ASN A 105 17.36 -21.61 -1.93
N GLU A 106 16.46 -22.00 -1.02
CA GLU A 106 15.65 -21.05 -0.23
C GLU A 106 16.07 -21.19 1.24
N GLU A 107 17.24 -20.67 1.58
CA GLU A 107 17.71 -20.58 2.97
C GLU A 107 16.96 -19.48 3.75
N ASN A 108 15.65 -19.67 3.91
CA ASN A 108 14.91 -19.23 5.10
C ASN A 108 14.40 -20.49 5.84
N GLY A 109 15.30 -21.47 5.96
CA GLY A 109 15.05 -22.72 6.66
C GLY A 109 14.72 -22.46 8.12
N PHE A 110 13.46 -22.74 8.47
CA PHE A 110 12.98 -22.84 9.85
C PHE A 110 13.83 -23.86 10.62
N SER A 111 14.87 -23.34 11.26
CA SER A 111 15.73 -24.05 12.22
C SER A 111 15.69 -23.24 13.51
N ILE A 112 14.96 -23.74 14.50
CA ILE A 112 14.99 -23.18 15.84
C ILE A 112 16.35 -23.55 16.44
N LYS A 113 17.34 -22.67 16.31
CA LYS A 113 18.62 -22.81 17.02
C LYS A 113 18.34 -22.86 18.52
N GLU A 114 18.75 -23.95 19.17
CA GLU A 114 18.84 -24.04 20.62
C GLU A 114 20.10 -23.32 21.06
N SER A 115 20.00 -22.01 21.25
CA SER A 115 21.07 -21.21 21.81
C SER A 115 20.44 -20.08 22.59
N ASP A 116 20.17 -20.35 23.86
CA ASP A 116 20.06 -19.41 24.98
C ASP A 116 20.02 -20.26 26.25
N ASN A 117 21.17 -20.85 26.60
CA ASN A 117 21.43 -21.33 27.95
C ASN A 117 22.90 -21.03 28.24
N GLU A 118 23.17 -19.81 28.72
CA GLU A 118 24.48 -19.42 29.23
C GLU A 118 24.68 -20.01 30.63
N GLY A 119 25.73 -20.82 30.76
CA GLY A 119 26.56 -20.92 31.96
C GLY A 119 26.06 -21.78 33.12
N GLU A 120 26.54 -23.03 33.18
CA GLU A 120 27.18 -23.54 34.39
C GLU A 120 28.09 -24.72 34.04
N ASP A 121 29.34 -24.62 34.49
CA ASP A 121 30.42 -25.58 34.31
C ASP A 121 30.10 -26.92 35.00
N ALA A 122 30.38 -28.03 34.30
CA ALA A 122 30.72 -29.30 34.94
C ALA A 122 31.60 -30.14 34.00
N GLU A 123 32.88 -30.23 34.35
CA GLU A 123 33.83 -31.21 33.83
C GLU A 123 33.35 -32.65 34.09
N GLY A 124 33.66 -33.58 33.18
CA GLY A 124 33.62 -35.01 33.53
C GLY A 124 33.57 -36.02 32.38
N SER A 125 34.75 -36.49 31.99
CA SER A 125 35.11 -37.83 31.47
C SER A 125 34.72 -38.28 30.05
N GLU A 126 35.79 -38.64 29.32
CA GLU A 126 35.87 -39.45 28.12
C GLU A 126 35.28 -40.86 28.31
N ASP A 127 34.59 -41.39 27.31
CA ASP A 127 34.72 -42.80 26.92
C ASP A 127 34.43 -42.96 25.41
N GLU A 128 35.31 -43.68 24.73
CA GLU A 128 35.23 -44.00 23.30
C GLU A 128 34.21 -45.11 23.04
N GLY A 129 33.55 -45.06 21.88
CA GLY A 129 32.70 -46.16 21.44
C GLY A 129 32.14 -45.95 20.03
N GLU A 130 32.88 -46.43 19.02
CA GLU A 130 32.36 -46.67 17.68
C GLU A 130 31.14 -47.60 17.73
N GLY A 131 29.95 -47.01 17.58
CA GLY A 131 28.69 -47.73 17.61
C GLY A 131 27.75 -47.20 16.56
N ARG A 132 27.72 -47.89 15.41
CA ARG A 132 26.75 -47.73 14.31
C ARG A 132 25.34 -47.56 14.89
N ALA A 133 24.86 -46.32 14.96
CA ALA A 133 23.53 -46.01 15.48
C ALA A 133 22.48 -46.60 14.54
N LYS A 134 21.79 -47.65 14.98
CA LYS A 134 20.57 -48.14 14.31
C LYS A 134 19.57 -46.97 14.24
N PRO A 135 18.87 -46.76 13.12
CA PRO A 135 17.89 -45.68 13.03
C PRO A 135 16.80 -45.96 14.08
N ARG A 136 16.76 -45.15 15.14
CA ARG A 136 15.60 -45.12 16.03
C ARG A 136 14.43 -44.71 15.15
N LYS A 137 13.44 -45.60 14.97
CA LYS A 137 12.16 -45.26 14.35
C LYS A 137 11.58 -44.10 15.16
N LEU A 138 11.68 -42.88 14.62
CA LEU A 138 11.02 -41.71 15.17
C LEU A 138 9.53 -42.03 15.25
N GLN A 139 8.94 -41.94 16.45
CA GLN A 139 7.48 -41.93 16.58
C GLN A 139 6.96 -40.83 15.66
N THR A 140 6.20 -41.21 14.64
CA THR A 140 5.59 -40.29 13.69
C THR A 140 4.54 -39.49 14.45
N VAL A 141 4.85 -38.22 14.72
CA VAL A 141 3.89 -37.30 15.32
C VAL A 141 2.86 -36.97 14.25
N ILE A 142 1.57 -37.12 14.57
CA ILE A 142 0.47 -36.83 13.66
C ILE A 142 0.17 -35.32 13.79
N MET A 143 -0.10 -34.63 12.67
CA MET A 143 -0.47 -33.22 12.70
C MET A 143 -1.92 -33.10 13.19
N PRO A 144 -2.19 -32.32 14.24
CA PRO A 144 -3.56 -32.06 14.67
C PRO A 144 -4.29 -31.23 13.60
N LEU A 145 -5.54 -31.60 13.30
CA LEU A 145 -6.38 -30.86 12.35
C LEU A 145 -7.30 -29.87 13.08
N THR A 146 -7.60 -30.14 14.36
CA THR A 146 -8.48 -29.30 15.17
C THR A 146 -7.83 -28.92 16.50
N PHE A 147 -8.34 -27.83 17.10
CA PHE A 147 -7.89 -27.33 18.39
C PHE A 147 -8.12 -28.33 19.53
N ASP A 148 -9.27 -29.01 19.55
CA ASP A 148 -9.63 -29.96 20.60
C ASP A 148 -8.74 -31.22 20.58
N GLU A 149 -8.39 -31.72 19.39
CA GLU A 149 -7.42 -32.81 19.21
C GLU A 149 -6.04 -32.40 19.74
N PHE A 150 -5.59 -31.19 19.40
CA PHE A 150 -4.30 -30.67 19.86
C PHE A 150 -4.24 -30.51 21.38
N LEU A 151 -5.32 -30.03 22.01
CA LEU A 151 -5.40 -29.93 23.47
C LEU A 151 -5.28 -31.30 24.15
N GLN A 152 -5.91 -32.34 23.59
CA GLN A 152 -5.81 -33.70 24.14
C GLN A 152 -4.38 -34.22 24.05
N GLU A 153 -3.73 -34.05 22.90
CA GLU A 153 -2.34 -34.46 22.69
C GLU A 153 -1.37 -33.71 23.62
N ILE A 154 -1.51 -32.39 23.74
CA ILE A 154 -0.66 -31.57 24.61
C ILE A 154 -0.89 -31.89 26.08
N SER A 155 -2.14 -32.16 26.50
CA SER A 155 -2.44 -32.49 27.89
C SER A 155 -1.79 -33.80 28.35
N ALA A 156 -1.46 -34.70 27.41
CA ALA A 156 -0.71 -35.92 27.69
C ALA A 156 0.80 -35.67 27.86
N VAL A 157 1.30 -34.49 27.46
CA VAL A 157 2.70 -34.09 27.54
C VAL A 157 2.93 -33.19 28.75
N GLU A 158 3.97 -33.49 29.52
CA GLU A 158 4.42 -32.70 30.67
C GLU A 158 4.73 -31.24 30.28
N SER A 159 4.33 -30.26 31.12
CA SER A 159 4.38 -28.82 30.82
C SER A 159 5.74 -28.32 30.31
N THR A 160 6.84 -28.88 30.80
CA THR A 160 8.21 -28.52 30.39
C THR A 160 8.56 -29.03 28.98
N LYS A 161 7.98 -30.16 28.57
CA LYS A 161 8.24 -30.82 27.27
C LYS A 161 7.29 -30.36 26.16
N GLN A 162 6.27 -29.56 26.48
CA GLN A 162 5.31 -29.06 25.49
C GLN A 162 5.99 -28.23 24.40
N ILE A 163 6.99 -27.43 24.76
CA ILE A 163 7.76 -26.62 23.81
C ILE A 163 8.53 -27.54 22.84
N GLU A 164 9.24 -28.54 23.35
CA GLU A 164 9.99 -29.51 22.54
C GLU A 164 9.06 -30.31 21.63
N TYR A 165 7.87 -30.68 22.11
CA TYR A 165 6.85 -31.36 21.30
C TYR A 165 6.44 -30.50 20.11
N ILE A 166 6.12 -29.22 20.31
CA ILE A 166 5.75 -28.31 19.22
C ILE A 166 6.91 -28.11 18.25
N LYS A 167 8.15 -27.94 18.74
CA LYS A 167 9.34 -27.89 17.87
C LYS A 167 9.47 -29.17 17.03
N LYS A 168 9.21 -30.34 17.64
CA LYS A 168 9.24 -31.63 16.96
C LYS A 168 8.16 -31.73 15.87
N VAL A 169 6.93 -31.28 16.14
CA VAL A 169 5.85 -31.18 15.14
C VAL A 169 6.29 -30.32 13.96
N CYS A 170 6.81 -29.12 14.22
CA CYS A 170 7.28 -28.22 13.16
C CYS A 170 8.42 -28.85 12.33
N ASN A 171 9.32 -29.61 12.97
CA ASN A 171 10.42 -30.29 12.29
C ASN A 171 9.97 -31.48 11.44
N THR A 172 8.94 -32.21 11.88
CA THR A 172 8.41 -33.35 11.11
C THR A 172 7.62 -32.92 9.87
N TYR A 173 6.94 -31.77 9.93
CA TYR A 173 6.08 -31.26 8.86
C TYR A 173 6.71 -30.12 8.06
N LYS A 174 8.03 -30.13 7.88
CA LYS A 174 8.70 -29.16 6.98
C LYS A 174 8.15 -29.30 5.55
N PRO A 175 7.98 -28.19 4.80
CA PRO A 175 7.43 -28.23 3.43
C PRO A 175 8.20 -29.16 2.49
N GLY A 176 9.54 -29.16 2.58
CA GLY A 176 10.39 -29.99 1.73
C GLY A 176 10.30 -31.49 1.99
N LEU A 177 9.72 -31.92 3.12
CA LEU A 177 9.61 -33.34 3.49
C LEU A 177 8.38 -34.04 2.88
N GLY A 178 7.38 -33.28 2.41
CA GLY A 178 6.14 -33.88 1.90
C GLY A 178 5.17 -32.89 1.27
N GLN A 179 4.53 -33.34 0.18
CA GLN A 179 3.48 -32.58 -0.50
C GLN A 179 2.29 -32.33 0.45
N GLY A 180 1.78 -31.10 0.47
CA GLY A 180 0.67 -30.69 1.35
C GLY A 180 1.06 -30.30 2.78
N ASN A 181 2.34 -30.38 3.16
CA ASN A 181 2.79 -29.95 4.49
C ASN A 181 2.65 -28.43 4.70
N LYS A 182 2.75 -27.62 3.65
CA LYS A 182 2.61 -26.16 3.71
C LYS A 182 1.23 -25.73 4.24
N GLU A 183 0.16 -26.32 3.71
CA GLU A 183 -1.21 -26.03 4.16
C GLU A 183 -1.46 -26.50 5.60
N LYS A 184 -0.94 -27.69 5.94
CA LYS A 184 -1.01 -28.23 7.31
C LYS A 184 -0.31 -27.32 8.31
N MET A 185 0.86 -26.79 7.96
CA MET A 185 1.61 -25.85 8.80
C MET A 185 0.89 -24.51 8.95
N GLY A 186 0.23 -24.01 7.90
CA GLY A 186 -0.62 -22.81 7.98
C GLY A 186 -1.79 -23.00 8.96
N ASN A 187 -2.51 -24.11 8.85
CA ASN A 187 -3.59 -24.44 9.78
C ASN A 187 -3.07 -24.62 11.22
N PHE A 188 -1.91 -25.26 11.38
CA PHE A 188 -1.27 -25.43 12.68
C PHE A 188 -0.87 -24.10 13.34
N ALA A 189 -0.41 -23.11 12.57
CA ALA A 189 -0.14 -21.78 13.10
C ALA A 189 -1.40 -21.12 13.70
N GLY A 190 -2.56 -21.32 13.07
CA GLY A 190 -3.85 -20.91 13.62
C GLY A 190 -4.23 -21.65 14.92
N ILE A 191 -4.06 -22.97 14.95
CA ILE A 191 -4.29 -23.79 16.15
C ILE A 191 -3.36 -23.38 17.30
N LEU A 192 -2.11 -23.07 16.99
CA LEU A 192 -1.13 -22.60 17.97
C LEU A 192 -1.54 -21.25 18.58
N LEU A 193 -2.10 -20.34 17.78
CA LEU A 193 -2.68 -19.09 18.28
C LEU A 193 -3.82 -19.38 19.26
N ASP A 194 -4.75 -20.28 18.91
CA ASP A 194 -5.86 -20.67 19.80
C ASP A 194 -5.35 -21.26 21.13
N TYR A 195 -4.28 -22.07 21.07
CA TYR A 195 -3.64 -22.63 22.26
C TYR A 195 -3.00 -21.56 23.15
N ILE A 196 -2.29 -20.59 22.56
CA ILE A 196 -1.71 -19.46 23.29
C ILE A 196 -2.82 -18.65 23.99
N LEU A 197 -3.94 -18.41 23.33
CA LEU A 197 -5.07 -17.69 23.94
C LEU A 197 -5.70 -18.49 25.08
N HIS A 198 -5.80 -19.81 24.95
CA HIS A 198 -6.28 -20.68 26.03
C HIS A 198 -5.32 -20.70 27.24
N LEU A 199 -4.00 -20.68 27.03
CA LEU A 199 -3.02 -20.52 28.10
C LEU A 199 -3.15 -19.16 28.80
N ALA A 200 -3.41 -18.09 28.03
CA ALA A 200 -3.63 -16.76 28.58
C ALA A 200 -4.88 -16.70 29.48
N ASP A 201 -5.97 -17.41 29.13
CA ASP A 201 -7.15 -17.54 29.99
C ASP A 201 -6.87 -18.30 31.30
N LYS A 202 -5.87 -19.19 31.32
CA LYS A 202 -5.40 -19.88 32.53
C LYS A 202 -4.32 -19.12 33.32
N PHE A 203 -3.86 -17.99 32.81
CA PHE A 203 -2.73 -17.22 33.35
C PHE A 203 -1.42 -18.03 33.44
N GLU A 204 -1.20 -18.95 32.49
CA GLU A 204 0.05 -19.69 32.32
C GLU A 204 1.04 -18.93 31.41
N ASP A 205 2.33 -19.27 31.47
CA ASP A 205 3.33 -18.63 30.61
C ASP A 205 3.17 -19.06 29.15
N PHE A 206 3.00 -18.08 28.27
CA PHE A 206 2.80 -18.28 26.84
C PHE A 206 3.89 -17.65 25.96
N GLU A 207 4.87 -16.94 26.55
CA GLU A 207 5.93 -16.24 25.79
C GLU A 207 6.74 -17.17 24.87
N PRO A 208 7.16 -18.38 25.31
CA PRO A 208 7.94 -19.28 24.45
C PRO A 208 7.18 -19.71 23.20
N PHE A 209 5.86 -19.93 23.31
CA PHE A 209 5.01 -20.33 22.19
C PHE A 209 4.79 -19.19 21.20
N VAL A 210 4.71 -17.93 21.69
CA VAL A 210 4.61 -16.74 20.81
C VAL A 210 5.88 -16.57 19.96
N LYS A 211 7.07 -16.88 20.49
CA LYS A 211 8.32 -16.86 19.70
C LYS A 211 8.30 -17.88 18.56
N ILE A 212 7.73 -19.07 18.79
CA ILE A 212 7.54 -20.08 17.74
C ILE A 212 6.51 -19.60 16.72
N LEU A 213 5.37 -19.08 17.19
CA LEU A 213 4.30 -18.56 16.34
C LEU A 213 4.81 -17.43 15.43
N LYS A 214 5.67 -16.54 15.93
CA LYS A 214 6.28 -15.47 15.11
C LYS A 214 7.08 -16.01 13.93
N LYS A 215 7.93 -17.01 14.17
CA LYS A 215 8.71 -17.66 13.10
C LYS A 215 7.80 -18.37 12.08
N LEU A 216 6.70 -18.97 12.55
CA LEU A 216 5.71 -19.58 11.66
C LEU A 216 4.93 -18.52 10.87
N ALA A 217 4.59 -17.37 11.48
CA ALA A 217 3.90 -16.28 10.82
C ALA A 217 4.73 -15.70 9.67
N GLU A 218 6.05 -15.55 9.82
CA GLU A 218 6.93 -15.06 8.74
C GLU A 218 6.80 -15.86 7.42
N THR A 219 6.44 -17.15 7.50
CA THR A 219 6.33 -18.05 6.35
C THR A 219 4.90 -18.45 5.99
N TYR A 220 4.00 -18.60 6.97
CA TYR A 220 2.63 -19.09 6.80
C TYR A 220 1.59 -18.10 7.34
N ASN A 221 1.45 -16.95 6.68
CA ASN A 221 0.55 -15.88 7.15
C ASN A 221 -0.93 -16.06 6.78
N GLU A 222 -1.26 -16.71 5.67
CA GLU A 222 -2.62 -16.65 5.11
C GLU A 222 -3.69 -17.24 6.05
N SER A 223 -3.56 -18.52 6.42
CA SER A 223 -4.49 -19.18 7.35
C SER A 223 -4.50 -18.54 8.74
N LEU A 224 -3.35 -18.01 9.18
CA LEU A 224 -3.23 -17.31 10.46
C LEU A 224 -4.04 -16.00 10.44
N VAL A 225 -3.97 -15.22 9.37
CA VAL A 225 -4.72 -13.96 9.21
C VAL A 225 -6.23 -14.22 9.23
N GLU A 226 -6.70 -15.30 8.60
CA GLU A 226 -8.11 -15.69 8.64
C GLU A 226 -8.57 -15.99 10.06
N LYS A 227 -7.80 -16.79 10.81
CA LYS A 227 -8.10 -17.10 12.23
C LYS A 227 -8.08 -15.85 13.10
N VAL A 228 -7.11 -14.97 12.92
CA VAL A 228 -7.06 -13.68 13.63
C VAL A 228 -8.30 -12.85 13.32
N ARG A 229 -8.77 -12.82 12.07
CA ARG A 229 -9.99 -12.09 11.69
C ARG A 229 -11.24 -12.70 12.34
N GLU A 230 -11.31 -14.01 12.45
CA GLU A 230 -12.38 -14.70 13.20
C GLU A 230 -12.39 -14.25 14.67
N HIS A 231 -11.24 -14.22 15.33
CA HIS A 231 -11.11 -13.72 16.72
C HIS A 231 -11.55 -12.27 16.88
N ILE A 232 -11.16 -11.37 15.97
CA ILE A 232 -11.61 -9.97 15.98
C ILE A 232 -13.14 -9.90 15.93
N LYS A 233 -13.77 -10.67 15.03
CA LYS A 233 -15.24 -10.74 14.93
C LYS A 233 -15.88 -11.31 16.18
N GLN A 234 -15.28 -12.34 16.79
CA GLN A 234 -15.78 -12.93 18.03
C GLN A 234 -15.73 -11.92 19.18
N ILE A 235 -14.60 -11.21 19.36
CA ILE A 235 -14.45 -10.15 20.38
C ILE A 235 -15.49 -9.05 20.14
N GLN A 236 -15.65 -8.59 18.90
CA GLN A 236 -16.64 -7.57 18.55
C GLN A 236 -18.07 -8.00 18.90
N SER A 237 -18.45 -9.25 18.61
CA SER A 237 -19.79 -9.76 18.92
C SER A 237 -20.11 -9.75 20.43
N ARG A 238 -19.09 -9.77 21.29
CA ARG A 238 -19.20 -9.77 22.75
C ARG A 238 -18.77 -8.45 23.38
N ILE A 239 -18.74 -7.34 22.64
CA ILE A 239 -18.22 -6.06 23.12
C ILE A 239 -18.91 -5.54 24.41
N ASN A 240 -20.20 -5.84 24.57
CA ASN A 240 -20.97 -5.47 25.76
C ASN A 240 -20.74 -6.41 26.97
N LYS A 241 -19.81 -7.35 26.90
CA LYS A 241 -19.46 -8.28 27.99
C LYS A 241 -18.06 -7.94 28.50
N PRO A 242 -17.73 -8.28 29.76
CA PRO A 242 -16.36 -8.11 30.25
C PRO A 242 -15.38 -8.89 29.36
N LEU A 243 -14.23 -8.28 29.10
CA LEU A 243 -13.16 -8.92 28.32
C LEU A 243 -12.57 -10.10 29.09
N LYS A 244 -12.10 -11.10 28.35
CA LYS A 244 -11.32 -12.20 28.92
C LYS A 244 -9.83 -11.85 28.94
N ALA A 245 -9.04 -12.60 29.72
CA ALA A 245 -7.59 -12.43 29.75
C ALA A 245 -6.95 -12.72 28.38
N SER A 246 -7.47 -13.72 27.66
CA SER A 246 -7.12 -14.01 26.26
C SER A 246 -7.27 -12.82 25.33
N ASP A 247 -8.32 -12.01 25.47
CA ASP A 247 -8.57 -10.85 24.60
C ASP A 247 -7.50 -9.76 24.77
N LEU A 248 -7.06 -9.54 26.01
CA LEU A 248 -5.99 -8.60 26.31
C LEU A 248 -4.65 -9.10 25.78
N ALA A 249 -4.37 -10.39 25.95
CA ALA A 249 -3.17 -11.03 25.41
C ALA A 249 -3.17 -11.00 23.87
N PHE A 250 -4.32 -11.22 23.24
CA PHE A 250 -4.50 -11.19 21.78
C PHE A 250 -4.03 -9.87 21.17
N PHE A 251 -4.44 -8.72 21.72
CA PHE A 251 -3.98 -7.42 21.23
C PHE A 251 -2.47 -7.21 21.41
N VAL A 252 -1.84 -7.76 22.46
CA VAL A 252 -0.39 -7.68 22.63
C VAL A 252 0.33 -8.57 21.61
N ILE A 253 -0.14 -9.80 21.43
CA ILE A 253 0.45 -10.77 20.50
C ILE A 253 0.42 -10.24 19.06
N ILE A 254 -0.70 -9.67 18.63
CA ILE A 254 -0.83 -9.12 17.27
C ILE A 254 0.17 -7.99 17.00
N ALA A 255 0.40 -7.10 17.98
CA ALA A 255 1.41 -6.05 17.84
C ALA A 255 2.85 -6.60 17.82
N TYR A 256 3.08 -7.78 18.37
CA TYR A 256 4.37 -8.46 18.30
C TYR A 256 4.58 -9.17 16.95
N LEU A 257 3.50 -9.69 16.36
CA LEU A 257 3.52 -10.40 15.07
C LEU A 257 3.58 -9.45 13.87
N TYR A 258 2.79 -8.37 13.88
CA TYR A 258 2.62 -7.50 12.71
C TYR A 258 3.08 -6.07 12.96
N SER A 259 3.51 -5.40 11.89
CA SER A 259 3.90 -3.98 11.93
C SER A 259 2.67 -3.09 12.18
N SER A 260 2.70 -2.30 13.26
CA SER A 260 1.62 -1.36 13.60
C SER A 260 1.78 0.03 12.96
N SER A 261 2.87 0.30 12.24
CA SER A 261 3.17 1.63 11.67
C SER A 261 2.46 1.94 10.36
N ASP A 262 1.99 0.91 9.66
CA ASP A 262 1.52 1.01 8.28
C ASP A 262 0.28 1.90 8.17
N HIS A 263 0.04 2.50 7.00
CA HIS A 263 -1.10 3.38 6.75
C HIS A 263 -2.43 2.62 6.90
N TYR A 264 -2.50 1.45 6.27
CA TYR A 264 -3.61 0.52 6.37
C TYR A 264 -3.07 -0.90 6.45
N HIS A 265 -3.59 -1.70 7.38
CA HIS A 265 -3.20 -3.09 7.54
C HIS A 265 -4.42 -3.95 7.89
N ILE A 266 -4.57 -5.07 7.21
CA ILE A 266 -5.78 -5.93 7.23
C ILE A 266 -6.14 -6.44 8.62
N VAL A 267 -5.14 -6.73 9.46
CA VAL A 267 -5.32 -7.16 10.86
C VAL A 267 -5.25 -5.99 11.85
N ILE A 268 -4.17 -5.22 11.83
CA ILE A 268 -3.91 -4.14 12.80
C ILE A 268 -5.00 -3.07 12.77
N THR A 269 -5.44 -2.60 11.60
CA THR A 269 -6.43 -1.51 11.52
C THR A 269 -7.76 -1.90 12.17
N PRO A 270 -8.35 -3.09 11.90
CA PRO A 270 -9.49 -3.57 12.68
C PRO A 270 -9.23 -3.72 14.18
N CYS A 271 -8.05 -4.18 14.60
CA CYS A 271 -7.71 -4.26 16.03
C CYS A 271 -7.69 -2.88 16.70
N LEU A 272 -7.13 -1.86 16.03
CA LEU A 272 -7.13 -0.48 16.53
C LEU A 272 -8.54 0.05 16.70
N ILE A 273 -9.41 -0.15 15.69
CA ILE A 273 -10.81 0.26 15.74
C ILE A 273 -11.54 -0.45 16.89
N LEU A 274 -11.37 -1.77 17.00
CA LEU A 274 -11.98 -2.58 18.05
C LEU A 274 -11.55 -2.13 19.45
N MET A 275 -10.27 -1.87 19.67
CA MET A 275 -9.77 -1.36 20.95
C MET A 275 -10.38 0.00 21.30
N ASN A 276 -10.50 0.92 20.33
CA ASN A 276 -11.13 2.23 20.53
C ASN A 276 -12.64 2.13 20.79
N GLU A 277 -13.31 1.19 20.13
CA GLU A 277 -14.72 0.90 20.38
C GLU A 277 -14.93 0.37 21.81
N ILE A 278 -14.09 -0.59 22.24
CA ILE A 278 -14.07 -1.10 23.61
C ILE A 278 -13.86 0.04 24.61
N LEU A 279 -12.85 0.90 24.42
CA LEU A 279 -12.62 2.04 25.32
C LEU A 279 -13.85 2.95 25.44
N SER A 280 -14.49 3.23 24.31
CA SER A 280 -15.71 4.05 24.28
C SER A 280 -16.86 3.39 25.06
N THR A 281 -17.05 2.07 24.92
CA THR A 281 -18.09 1.34 25.68
C THR A 281 -17.84 1.36 27.19
N ILE A 282 -16.58 1.23 27.62
CA ILE A 282 -16.21 1.26 29.05
C ILE A 282 -16.55 2.63 29.66
N ILE A 283 -16.33 3.72 28.93
CA ILE A 283 -16.59 5.09 29.42
C ILE A 283 -18.08 5.31 29.66
N TYR A 284 -18.93 4.96 28.68
CA TYR A 284 -20.35 5.27 28.76
C TYR A 284 -21.11 4.28 29.64
N HIS A 285 -20.61 3.05 29.79
CA HIS A 285 -21.25 1.99 30.56
C HIS A 285 -20.27 1.33 31.55
N PRO A 286 -19.71 2.08 32.53
CA PRO A 286 -18.80 1.53 33.51
C PRO A 286 -19.56 0.58 34.44
N ARG A 287 -19.07 -0.66 34.55
CA ARG A 287 -19.69 -1.69 35.41
C ARG A 287 -18.91 -1.88 36.69
N ASP A 288 -17.62 -2.16 36.52
CA ASP A 288 -16.73 -2.57 37.60
C ASP A 288 -15.38 -1.86 37.48
N ILE A 289 -14.66 -1.75 38.60
CA ILE A 289 -13.30 -1.20 38.58
C ILE A 289 -12.34 -2.03 37.73
N THR A 290 -12.58 -3.33 37.62
CA THR A 290 -11.83 -4.24 36.74
C THR A 290 -11.95 -3.82 35.28
N THR A 291 -13.15 -3.41 34.83
CA THR A 291 -13.36 -2.91 33.46
C THR A 291 -12.60 -1.62 33.18
N ILE A 292 -12.48 -0.73 34.18
CA ILE A 292 -11.64 0.46 34.08
C ILE A 292 -10.16 0.06 34.02
N GLY A 293 -9.72 -0.90 34.83
CA GLY A 293 -8.36 -1.46 34.76
C GLY A 293 -8.03 -2.07 33.41
N GLN A 294 -8.96 -2.82 32.80
CA GLN A 294 -8.84 -3.35 31.44
C GLN A 294 -8.67 -2.22 30.42
N GLY A 295 -9.44 -1.14 30.54
CA GLY A 295 -9.29 0.03 29.68
C GLY A 295 -7.93 0.73 29.85
N VAL A 296 -7.42 0.86 31.08
CA VAL A 296 -6.08 1.41 31.35
C VAL A 296 -4.99 0.58 30.67
N PHE A 297 -5.12 -0.75 30.70
CA PHE A 297 -4.23 -1.67 29.99
C PHE A 297 -4.33 -1.48 28.47
N LEU A 298 -5.54 -1.43 27.91
CA LEU A 298 -5.76 -1.23 26.47
C LEU A 298 -5.20 0.10 25.98
N VAL A 299 -5.29 1.18 26.77
CA VAL A 299 -4.64 2.45 26.43
C VAL A 299 -3.13 2.30 26.33
N ASP A 300 -2.49 1.57 27.25
CA ASP A 300 -1.04 1.34 27.19
C ASP A 300 -0.66 0.53 25.94
N VAL A 301 -1.49 -0.46 25.57
CA VAL A 301 -1.33 -1.24 24.34
C VAL A 301 -1.53 -0.37 23.09
N LEU A 302 -2.58 0.47 23.03
CA LEU A 302 -2.80 1.40 21.91
C LEU A 302 -1.62 2.36 21.72
N LEU A 303 -1.07 2.91 22.81
CA LEU A 303 0.12 3.74 22.73
C LEU A 303 1.36 2.97 22.25
N MET A 304 1.46 1.67 22.56
CA MET A 304 2.49 0.80 22.01
C MET A 304 2.33 0.64 20.48
N TYR A 305 1.10 0.45 19.98
CA TYR A 305 0.83 0.39 18.54
C TYR A 305 1.24 1.69 17.84
N GLN A 306 1.00 2.84 18.47
CA GLN A 306 1.32 4.16 17.92
C GLN A 306 2.77 4.60 18.10
N ARG A 307 3.64 3.82 18.77
CA ARG A 307 5.02 4.21 19.09
C ARG A 307 5.79 4.80 17.91
N PHE A 308 5.68 4.18 16.73
CA PHE A 308 6.35 4.64 15.51
C PHE A 308 5.43 5.50 14.64
N ALA A 309 4.16 5.13 14.51
CA ALA A 309 3.21 5.83 13.65
C ALA A 309 2.88 7.25 14.14
N LYS A 310 2.96 7.48 15.46
CA LYS A 310 2.60 8.73 16.14
C LYS A 310 1.25 9.29 15.67
N ARG A 311 0.26 8.44 15.37
CA ARG A 311 -1.09 8.89 15.05
C ARG A 311 -1.78 9.34 16.34
N TYR A 312 -2.74 10.25 16.20
CA TYR A 312 -3.47 10.80 17.34
C TYR A 312 -4.76 10.01 17.51
N ASP A 313 -4.96 9.46 18.70
CA ASP A 313 -6.12 8.63 19.05
C ASP A 313 -6.97 9.42 20.08
N PRO A 314 -8.09 10.03 19.68
CA PRO A 314 -8.89 10.87 20.56
C PRO A 314 -9.60 10.08 21.66
N GLU A 315 -9.97 8.82 21.41
CA GLU A 315 -10.61 7.95 22.40
C GLU A 315 -9.70 7.69 23.60
N VAL A 316 -8.37 7.68 23.41
CA VAL A 316 -7.39 7.55 24.48
C VAL A 316 -7.46 8.75 25.43
N ILE A 317 -7.51 9.98 24.91
CA ILE A 317 -7.64 11.19 25.73
C ILE A 317 -8.98 11.19 26.46
N ASN A 318 -10.05 10.86 25.73
CA ASN A 318 -11.39 10.75 26.28
C ASN A 318 -11.45 9.75 27.45
N PHE A 319 -10.86 8.56 27.27
CA PHE A 319 -10.78 7.53 28.30
C PHE A 319 -9.98 7.99 29.51
N ILE A 320 -8.80 8.59 29.31
CA ILE A 320 -7.96 9.07 30.42
C ILE A 320 -8.72 10.09 31.27
N GLU A 321 -9.38 11.08 30.65
CA GLU A 321 -10.15 12.09 31.38
C GLU A 321 -11.28 11.46 32.20
N HIS A 322 -12.07 10.55 31.61
CA HIS A 322 -13.17 9.88 32.29
C HIS A 322 -12.69 8.92 33.39
N ALA A 323 -11.68 8.10 33.13
CA ALA A 323 -11.14 7.16 34.10
C ALA A 323 -10.55 7.88 35.32
N ILE A 324 -9.84 8.98 35.09
CA ILE A 324 -9.34 9.83 36.19
C ILE A 324 -10.53 10.44 36.95
N PHE A 325 -11.53 11.00 36.26
CA PHE A 325 -12.70 11.59 36.91
C PHE A 325 -13.48 10.58 37.78
N MET A 326 -13.54 9.31 37.37
CA MET A 326 -14.21 8.23 38.12
C MET A 326 -13.42 7.75 39.35
N ILE A 327 -12.07 7.81 39.32
CA ILE A 327 -11.19 7.26 40.37
C ILE A 327 -10.75 8.34 41.37
N VAL A 328 -10.56 9.58 40.93
CA VAL A 328 -9.97 10.66 41.74
C VAL A 328 -10.82 11.00 42.96
N PRO A 329 -10.19 11.27 44.13
CA PRO A 329 -10.90 11.73 45.32
C PRO A 329 -11.49 13.14 45.12
N GLU A 330 -12.74 13.37 45.55
CA GLU A 330 -13.43 14.68 45.45
C GLU A 330 -13.51 15.25 44.01
N PRO A 331 -14.12 14.55 43.04
CA PRO A 331 -14.15 14.96 41.63
C PRO A 331 -14.87 16.30 41.38
N GLU A 332 -15.76 16.73 42.29
CA GLU A 332 -16.46 18.01 42.23
C GLU A 332 -15.53 19.24 42.25
N LYS A 333 -14.32 19.09 42.80
CA LYS A 333 -13.34 20.18 42.92
C LYS A 333 -12.42 20.32 41.70
N LEU A 334 -12.59 19.45 40.70
CA LEU A 334 -11.82 19.48 39.48
C LEU A 334 -12.35 20.58 38.54
N ASP A 335 -11.45 21.35 37.93
CA ASP A 335 -11.81 22.41 36.98
C ASP A 335 -12.19 21.78 35.63
N ILE A 336 -13.48 21.45 35.50
CA ILE A 336 -14.08 20.78 34.33
C ILE A 336 -14.04 21.68 33.08
N SER A 337 -13.99 23.01 33.24
CA SER A 337 -14.04 23.97 32.12
C SER A 337 -12.91 23.81 31.10
N LYS A 338 -11.80 23.17 31.51
CA LYS A 338 -10.60 22.95 30.71
C LYS A 338 -10.46 21.51 30.19
N LEU A 339 -11.40 20.62 30.52
CA LEU A 339 -11.40 19.26 30.01
C LEU A 339 -11.95 19.24 28.58
N LEU A 340 -11.44 18.32 27.76
CA LEU A 340 -11.84 18.23 26.35
C LEU A 340 -13.12 17.40 26.17
N SER A 341 -13.31 16.39 27.02
CA SER A 341 -14.29 15.32 26.77
C SER A 341 -15.44 15.31 27.77
N ILE A 342 -15.25 15.89 28.97
CA ILE A 342 -16.26 15.93 30.03
C ILE A 342 -16.94 17.31 30.02
N SER A 343 -18.22 17.34 29.66
CA SER A 343 -19.04 18.55 29.85
C SER A 343 -19.65 18.62 31.25
N GLU A 344 -20.05 19.81 31.71
CA GLU A 344 -20.74 19.99 33.00
C GLU A 344 -22.01 19.14 33.15
N SER A 345 -22.68 18.83 32.04
CA SER A 345 -23.86 17.95 32.04
C SER A 345 -23.51 16.48 32.26
N VAL A 346 -22.39 16.03 31.68
CA VAL A 346 -21.88 14.66 31.83
C VAL A 346 -21.30 14.48 33.22
N ALA A 347 -20.56 15.45 33.75
CA ALA A 347 -20.01 15.40 35.11
C ALA A 347 -21.07 15.18 36.21
N LYS A 348 -22.31 15.63 35.99
CA LYS A 348 -23.44 15.39 36.91
C LYS A 348 -24.06 13.99 36.79
N ASN A 349 -23.90 13.34 35.63
CA ASN A 349 -24.50 12.05 35.30
C ASN A 349 -23.50 10.89 35.37
N VAL A 350 -22.19 11.17 35.36
CA VAL A 350 -21.17 10.15 35.58
C VAL A 350 -21.32 9.69 37.02
N ASN A 351 -21.78 8.44 37.17
CA ASN A 351 -21.85 7.78 38.46
C ASN A 351 -20.46 7.79 39.11
N VAL A 352 -20.27 8.65 40.12
CA VAL A 352 -19.08 8.71 40.98
C VAL A 352 -19.07 7.50 41.93
N GLN A 353 -19.25 6.29 41.38
CA GLN A 353 -19.38 5.05 42.15
C GLN A 353 -18.02 4.51 42.64
N PHE A 354 -16.90 4.93 42.02
CA PHE A 354 -15.58 4.33 42.23
C PHE A 354 -14.52 5.25 42.85
N SER A 355 -14.89 6.46 43.29
CA SER A 355 -13.97 7.43 43.88
C SER A 355 -13.13 6.82 45.01
N MET A 356 -11.86 7.22 45.10
CA MET A 356 -10.99 6.91 46.23
C MET A 356 -11.36 7.70 47.48
N ASN A 357 -11.08 7.11 48.64
CA ASN A 357 -11.12 7.82 49.91
C ASN A 357 -9.83 8.63 50.12
N LYS A 358 -9.91 9.74 50.85
CA LYS A 358 -8.75 10.62 51.15
C LYS A 358 -7.57 9.94 51.85
N SER A 359 -7.82 8.80 52.50
CA SER A 359 -6.85 8.07 53.33
C SER A 359 -6.09 6.98 52.56
N GLU A 360 -6.51 6.65 51.34
CA GLU A 360 -5.81 5.68 50.48
C GLU A 360 -4.52 6.34 49.97
N LYS A 361 -3.38 5.84 50.44
CA LYS A 361 -2.07 6.34 50.02
C LYS A 361 -1.62 5.64 48.74
N PHE A 362 -0.86 6.38 47.95
CA PHE A 362 -0.19 5.82 46.78
C PHE A 362 1.08 5.14 47.27
N ASP A 363 1.25 3.87 46.94
CA ASP A 363 2.51 3.19 47.17
C ASP A 363 3.49 3.57 46.07
N ASP A 364 4.62 4.17 46.45
CA ASP A 364 5.73 4.50 45.55
C ASP A 364 6.52 3.25 45.12
N SER A 365 6.23 2.09 45.73
CA SER A 365 7.14 0.93 45.78
C SER A 365 6.75 -0.30 44.98
N GLU A 366 5.66 -0.30 44.21
CA GLU A 366 5.32 -1.44 43.35
C GLU A 366 5.18 -0.99 41.91
N ALA A 367 5.92 -1.67 41.04
CA ALA A 367 6.21 -1.27 39.67
C ALA A 367 4.97 -0.79 38.90
N ASN A 368 5.17 0.19 38.01
CA ASN A 368 4.22 0.71 37.00
C ASN A 368 3.68 -0.36 35.99
N VAL A 369 3.73 -1.64 36.34
CA VAL A 369 3.38 -2.80 35.53
C VAL A 369 2.07 -3.37 36.06
N LEU A 370 1.02 -3.18 35.26
CA LEU A 370 -0.29 -3.77 35.50
C LEU A 370 -0.26 -5.19 34.91
N SER A 371 -0.20 -6.21 35.76
CA SER A 371 -0.22 -7.60 35.31
C SER A 371 -1.63 -7.99 34.88
N ILE A 372 -1.74 -8.82 33.83
CA ILE A 372 -3.05 -9.30 33.36
C ILE A 372 -3.76 -10.07 34.48
N LYS A 373 -3.03 -10.88 35.27
CA LYS A 373 -3.57 -11.57 36.44
C LYS A 373 -4.10 -10.61 37.50
N GLY A 374 -3.38 -9.53 37.79
CA GLY A 374 -3.79 -8.52 38.77
C GLY A 374 -5.06 -7.76 38.39
N LEU A 375 -5.38 -7.65 37.09
CA LEU A 375 -6.62 -7.03 36.62
C LEU A 375 -7.90 -7.81 36.97
N TYR A 376 -7.78 -9.13 37.13
CA TYR A 376 -8.90 -10.02 37.45
C TYR A 376 -8.94 -10.41 38.93
N SER A 377 -8.03 -9.86 39.75
CA SER A 377 -8.10 -9.99 41.22
C SER A 377 -9.23 -9.12 41.78
N GLU A 378 -9.90 -9.60 42.83
CA GLU A 378 -11.00 -8.86 43.49
C GLU A 378 -10.53 -7.56 44.16
N ASP A 379 -9.27 -7.50 44.61
CA ASP A 379 -8.67 -6.34 45.30
C ASP A 379 -7.82 -5.46 44.36
N LEU A 380 -8.41 -4.97 43.26
CA LEU A 380 -7.69 -4.05 42.35
C LEU A 380 -7.52 -2.66 43.01
N SER A 381 -6.27 -2.26 43.23
CA SER A 381 -5.95 -1.00 43.92
C SER A 381 -6.19 0.23 43.04
N LYS A 382 -7.14 1.07 43.46
CA LYS A 382 -7.45 2.37 42.83
C LYS A 382 -6.23 3.31 42.73
N PRO A 383 -5.34 3.43 43.74
CA PRO A 383 -4.17 4.30 43.66
C PRO A 383 -3.19 3.88 42.56
N LEU A 384 -3.02 2.57 42.33
CA LEU A 384 -2.16 2.03 41.28
C LEU A 384 -2.69 2.40 39.88
N LEU A 385 -4.00 2.26 39.66
CA LEU A 385 -4.63 2.66 38.39
C LEU A 385 -4.44 4.16 38.12
N LEU A 386 -4.60 5.00 39.13
CA LEU A 386 -4.40 6.44 38.97
C LEU A 386 -2.92 6.80 38.72
N ALA A 387 -1.97 6.15 39.41
CA ALA A 387 -0.55 6.31 39.13
C ALA A 387 -0.19 5.88 37.69
N LYS A 388 -0.77 4.77 37.21
CA LYS A 388 -0.61 4.29 35.84
C LYS A 388 -1.21 5.27 34.82
N LEU A 389 -2.39 5.83 35.07
CA LEU A 389 -3.00 6.87 34.22
C LEU A 389 -2.11 8.11 34.12
N VAL A 390 -1.52 8.57 35.24
CA VAL A 390 -0.55 9.68 35.24
C VAL A 390 0.70 9.34 34.40
N SER A 391 1.21 8.11 34.51
CA SER A 391 2.32 7.63 33.68
C SER A 391 1.95 7.60 32.19
N ILE A 392 0.74 7.15 31.86
CA ILE A 392 0.18 7.15 30.51
C ILE A 392 0.04 8.58 29.96
N MET A 393 -0.41 9.55 30.76
CA MET A 393 -0.45 10.97 30.35
C MET A 393 0.94 11.46 29.92
N ASN A 394 1.98 11.12 30.69
CA ASN A 394 3.36 11.43 30.32
C ASN A 394 3.77 10.74 29.02
N LYS A 395 3.41 9.46 28.82
CA LYS A 395 3.64 8.75 27.54
C LYS A 395 2.94 9.45 26.36
N CYS A 396 1.68 9.84 26.50
CA CYS A 396 0.92 10.57 25.47
C CYS A 396 1.62 11.86 25.07
N VAL A 397 2.00 12.68 26.06
CA VAL A 397 2.74 13.94 25.81
C VAL A 397 4.09 13.66 25.15
N THR A 398 4.77 12.56 25.47
CA THR A 398 6.02 12.22 24.80
C THR A 398 5.85 11.75 23.36
N LEU A 399 4.74 11.06 23.06
CA LEU A 399 4.44 10.53 21.74
C LEU A 399 3.99 11.64 20.77
N TRP A 400 3.17 12.57 21.25
CA TRP A 400 2.53 13.60 20.43
C TRP A 400 3.19 14.98 20.49
N LYS A 401 4.46 15.06 20.91
CA LYS A 401 5.26 16.31 20.97
C LYS A 401 5.21 17.13 19.67
N GLU A 402 5.11 16.45 18.54
CA GLU A 402 5.14 17.03 17.19
C GLU A 402 3.77 17.51 16.70
N LYS A 403 2.68 17.19 17.42
CA LYS A 403 1.31 17.53 17.01
C LYS A 403 0.96 18.95 17.47
N SER A 404 0.34 19.72 16.57
CA SER A 404 -0.12 21.09 16.86
C SER A 404 -1.21 21.15 17.93
N SER A 405 -2.04 20.12 18.04
CA SER A 405 -3.15 20.00 19.01
C SER A 405 -2.70 19.61 20.42
N LEU A 406 -1.39 19.44 20.66
CA LEU A 406 -0.88 19.06 21.97
C LEU A 406 -1.13 20.15 23.03
N ILE A 407 -1.27 21.42 22.62
CA ILE A 407 -1.56 22.54 23.53
C ILE A 407 -2.88 22.29 24.26
N GLU A 408 -3.93 21.95 23.51
CA GLU A 408 -5.27 21.68 24.05
C GLU A 408 -5.27 20.44 24.97
N VAL A 409 -4.51 19.39 24.62
CA VAL A 409 -4.35 18.20 25.47
C VAL A 409 -3.58 18.51 26.77
N LEU A 410 -2.54 19.35 26.69
CA LEU A 410 -1.79 19.76 27.87
C LEU A 410 -2.63 20.61 28.81
N GLU A 411 -3.50 21.48 28.30
CA GLU A 411 -4.36 22.30 29.13
C GLU A 411 -5.28 21.44 30.00
N SER A 412 -5.90 20.40 29.42
CA SER A 412 -6.74 19.46 30.18
C SER A 412 -5.93 18.65 31.18
N PHE A 413 -4.78 18.12 30.76
CA PHE A 413 -3.88 17.36 31.64
C PHE A 413 -3.32 18.19 32.80
N ILE A 414 -3.01 19.47 32.58
CA ILE A 414 -2.56 20.39 33.63
C ILE A 414 -3.69 20.63 34.65
N SER A 415 -4.94 20.77 34.21
CA SER A 415 -6.10 20.89 35.11
C SER A 415 -6.21 19.68 36.03
N ILE A 416 -6.14 18.48 35.44
CA ILE A 416 -6.14 17.20 36.16
C ILE A 416 -4.97 17.11 37.15
N LEU A 417 -3.74 17.36 36.69
CA LEU A 417 -2.55 17.24 37.53
C LEU A 417 -2.57 18.23 38.70
N LYS A 418 -3.04 19.47 38.52
CA LYS A 418 -3.22 20.43 39.63
C LYS A 418 -4.12 19.88 40.73
N HIS A 419 -5.16 19.12 40.35
CA HIS A 419 -6.06 18.48 41.29
C HIS A 419 -5.38 17.29 42.00
N VAL A 420 -4.82 16.35 41.25
CA VAL A 420 -4.19 15.13 41.78
C VAL A 420 -2.96 15.44 42.65
N THR A 421 -2.21 16.51 42.35
CA THR A 421 -1.03 16.93 43.12
C THR A 421 -1.35 17.25 44.58
N LYS A 422 -2.59 17.59 44.91
CA LYS A 422 -3.03 17.79 46.30
C LYS A 422 -3.00 16.51 47.13
N TYR A 423 -3.14 15.36 46.48
CA TYR A 423 -3.21 14.04 47.11
C TYR A 423 -1.91 13.23 46.93
N ASN A 424 -1.18 13.45 45.82
CA ASN A 424 0.11 12.80 45.56
C ASN A 424 1.14 13.74 44.91
N ALA A 425 1.70 14.65 45.71
CA ALA A 425 2.67 15.63 45.24
C ALA A 425 3.99 15.05 44.69
N PRO A 426 4.60 14.00 45.28
CA PRO A 426 5.87 13.44 44.80
C PRO A 426 5.84 12.99 43.34
N LEU A 427 4.78 12.30 42.92
CA LEU A 427 4.66 11.76 41.56
C LEU A 427 4.23 12.83 40.54
N THR A 428 3.21 13.63 40.86
CA THR A 428 2.59 14.53 39.90
C THR A 428 3.23 15.91 39.84
N GLY A 429 3.90 16.36 40.91
CA GLY A 429 4.54 17.67 40.98
C GLY A 429 5.57 17.92 39.87
N PRO A 430 6.56 17.03 39.67
CA PRO A 430 7.53 17.14 38.58
C PRO A 430 6.85 17.15 37.21
N LEU A 431 5.85 16.29 36.98
CA LEU A 431 5.10 16.23 35.73
C LEU A 431 4.31 17.52 35.46
N LEU A 432 3.67 18.08 36.48
CA LEU A 432 2.95 19.34 36.38
C LEU A 432 3.89 20.47 35.94
N THR A 433 5.06 20.61 36.56
CA THR A 433 6.04 21.64 36.17
C THR A 433 6.58 21.45 34.75
N ARG A 434 6.72 20.20 34.31
CA ARG A 434 7.15 19.89 32.94
C ARG A 434 6.06 20.23 31.93
N PHE A 435 4.81 19.85 32.20
CA PHE A 435 3.68 20.09 31.29
C PHE A 435 3.40 21.59 31.15
N THR A 436 3.44 22.37 32.24
CA THR A 436 3.26 23.83 32.17
C THR A 436 4.35 24.50 31.36
N LYS A 437 5.64 24.17 31.59
CA LYS A 437 6.75 24.70 30.79
C LYS A 437 6.62 24.35 29.30
N LEU A 438 6.25 23.11 29.01
CA LEU A 438 6.08 22.64 27.63
C LEU A 438 4.91 23.37 26.95
N HIS A 439 3.79 23.50 27.64
CA HIS A 439 2.63 24.26 27.18
C HIS A 439 3.00 25.72 26.86
N ASP A 440 3.66 26.42 27.79
CA ASP A 440 4.04 27.83 27.60
C ASP A 440 4.99 28.04 26.42
N ASN A 441 5.88 27.07 26.16
CA ASN A 441 6.77 27.10 24.99
C ASN A 441 5.98 26.84 23.69
N LEU A 442 5.12 25.82 23.66
CA LEU A 442 4.30 25.52 22.48
C LEU A 442 3.34 26.67 22.12
N VAL A 443 2.76 27.34 23.11
CA VAL A 443 1.89 28.50 22.88
C VAL A 443 2.67 29.65 22.23
N LYS A 444 3.93 29.88 22.63
CA LYS A 444 4.81 30.88 22.00
C LYS A 444 5.20 30.49 20.58
N ASP A 445 5.41 29.21 20.32
CA ASP A 445 5.80 28.69 19.01
C ASP A 445 4.62 28.49 18.04
N ARG A 446 3.37 28.63 18.51
CA ARG A 446 2.15 28.38 17.73
C ARG A 446 2.05 29.35 16.54
N LYS A 447 1.94 28.80 15.34
CA LYS A 447 1.75 29.54 14.08
C LYS A 447 0.33 29.30 13.52
N PRO A 448 -0.26 30.28 12.82
CA PRO A 448 -1.53 30.09 12.13
C PRO A 448 -1.37 29.07 10.98
N LEU A 449 -2.44 28.31 10.71
CA LEU A 449 -2.45 27.31 9.65
C LEU A 449 -2.47 27.97 8.27
N THR A 450 -1.66 27.43 7.36
CA THR A 450 -1.56 27.90 5.98
C THR A 450 -1.73 26.76 4.96
N LEU A 451 -2.74 25.91 5.21
CA LEU A 451 -3.03 24.69 4.42
C LEU A 451 -3.35 24.95 2.95
N GLN A 452 -3.80 26.17 2.61
CA GLN A 452 -4.25 26.53 1.27
C GLN A 452 -3.15 27.16 0.40
N HIS A 453 -1.88 26.98 0.76
CA HIS A 453 -0.75 27.34 -0.10
C HIS A 453 -0.54 26.31 -1.21
N HIS A 454 -1.35 26.42 -2.27
CA HIS A 454 -1.20 25.61 -3.47
C HIS A 454 -0.15 26.21 -4.40
N ARG A 455 0.67 25.36 -5.02
CA ARG A 455 1.57 25.80 -6.10
C ARG A 455 0.72 26.22 -7.30
N ALA A 456 0.99 27.38 -7.86
CA ALA A 456 0.30 27.84 -9.06
C ALA A 456 0.51 26.84 -10.21
N LEU A 457 -0.59 26.46 -10.88
CA LEU A 457 -0.51 25.57 -12.04
C LEU A 457 0.27 26.24 -13.16
N ALA A 458 1.12 25.47 -13.84
CA ALA A 458 1.82 25.95 -15.02
C ALA A 458 0.83 26.23 -16.16
N ILE A 459 1.21 27.12 -17.08
CA ILE A 459 0.47 27.35 -18.31
C ILE A 459 0.44 26.03 -19.10
N ALA A 460 -0.75 25.63 -19.57
CA ALA A 460 -0.90 24.43 -20.38
C ALA A 460 -0.01 24.50 -21.63
N THR A 461 0.87 23.51 -21.79
CA THR A 461 1.75 23.40 -22.96
C THR A 461 1.01 22.65 -24.06
N PHE A 462 1.03 23.20 -25.27
CA PHE A 462 0.49 22.54 -26.46
C PHE A 462 1.65 22.10 -27.34
N ALA A 463 1.66 20.84 -27.75
CA ALA A 463 2.57 20.38 -28.78
C ALA A 463 2.23 21.08 -30.11
N PRO A 464 3.18 21.81 -30.74
CA PRO A 464 2.91 22.47 -31.99
C PRO A 464 2.63 21.44 -33.08
N LYS A 465 1.60 21.68 -33.89
CA LYS A 465 1.32 20.86 -35.07
C LYS A 465 2.10 21.40 -36.26
N PHE A 466 3.08 20.63 -36.74
CA PHE A 466 3.84 20.95 -37.95
C PHE A 466 4.11 19.69 -38.76
N GLU A 467 4.42 19.87 -40.04
CA GLU A 467 4.92 18.80 -40.91
C GLU A 467 6.46 18.87 -40.91
N GLU A 468 7.15 17.77 -40.64
CA GLU A 468 8.61 17.77 -40.47
C GLU A 468 9.36 18.18 -41.76
N ASN A 469 8.84 17.78 -42.93
CA ASN A 469 9.39 18.12 -44.24
C ASN A 469 8.50 19.11 -45.01
N PHE A 470 8.09 20.20 -44.37
CA PHE A 470 7.21 21.21 -44.97
C PHE A 470 7.83 21.86 -46.22
N ASN A 471 7.07 21.89 -47.32
CA ASN A 471 7.45 22.56 -48.56
C ASN A 471 6.31 23.49 -49.03
N PRO A 472 6.54 24.81 -49.16
CA PRO A 472 5.49 25.78 -49.53
C PRO A 472 4.96 25.62 -50.95
N ASP A 473 5.74 25.03 -51.87
CA ASP A 473 5.32 24.80 -53.25
C ASP A 473 4.35 23.62 -53.36
N LYS A 474 4.37 22.72 -52.36
CA LYS A 474 3.42 21.61 -52.26
C LYS A 474 2.20 22.06 -51.47
N LYS A 475 1.02 21.62 -51.88
CA LYS A 475 -0.17 21.75 -51.03
C LYS A 475 0.07 20.94 -49.74
N SER A 476 -0.38 21.49 -48.61
CA SER A 476 -0.35 20.81 -47.31
C SER A 476 -0.95 19.41 -47.43
N TYR A 477 -0.35 18.49 -46.69
CA TYR A 477 -0.75 17.10 -46.68
C TYR A 477 -2.15 16.97 -46.08
N ASP A 478 -3.08 16.41 -46.86
CA ASP A 478 -4.39 16.02 -46.36
C ASP A 478 -4.31 14.55 -45.94
N ILE A 479 -4.81 14.22 -44.75
CA ILE A 479 -4.86 12.85 -44.24
C ILE A 479 -5.74 11.99 -45.17
N ASN A 480 -6.79 12.57 -45.75
CA ASN A 480 -7.64 11.88 -46.70
C ASN A 480 -7.17 12.07 -48.15
N ARG A 481 -6.59 11.01 -48.71
CA ARG A 481 -6.06 10.97 -50.07
C ARG A 481 -7.11 11.28 -51.16
N GLU A 482 -8.33 10.78 -51.02
CA GLU A 482 -9.39 10.98 -52.03
C GLU A 482 -9.76 12.46 -52.14
N ARG A 483 -9.88 13.13 -50.99
CA ARG A 483 -10.19 14.58 -50.93
C ARG A 483 -9.06 15.40 -51.55
N GLN A 484 -7.81 15.01 -51.31
CA GLN A 484 -6.64 15.66 -51.89
C GLN A 484 -6.65 15.57 -53.41
N GLU A 485 -6.87 14.37 -53.97
CA GLU A 485 -6.92 14.14 -55.41
C GLU A 485 -8.11 14.85 -56.08
N LEU A 486 -9.31 14.81 -55.46
CA LEU A 486 -10.46 15.56 -55.96
C LEU A 486 -10.20 17.06 -56.03
N ASN A 487 -9.54 17.63 -55.01
CA ASN A 487 -9.19 19.05 -54.99
C ASN A 487 -8.12 19.40 -56.03
N LYS A 488 -7.18 18.49 -56.30
CA LYS A 488 -6.18 18.62 -57.36
C LYS A 488 -6.86 18.67 -58.73
N VAL A 489 -7.76 17.73 -59.03
CA VAL A 489 -8.53 17.69 -60.28
C VAL A 489 -9.41 18.93 -60.44
N LYS A 490 -10.12 19.35 -59.39
CA LYS A 490 -10.94 20.59 -59.40
C LYS A 490 -10.11 21.83 -59.72
N HIS A 491 -8.90 21.93 -59.16
CA HIS A 491 -8.01 23.06 -59.42
C HIS A 491 -7.56 23.09 -60.89
N GLN A 492 -7.18 21.92 -61.42
CA GLN A 492 -6.81 21.78 -62.83
C GLN A 492 -7.97 22.20 -63.74
N LEU A 493 -9.18 21.70 -63.50
CA LEU A 493 -10.38 22.08 -64.28
C LEU A 493 -10.63 23.59 -64.23
N LYS A 494 -10.52 24.23 -63.06
CA LYS A 494 -10.72 25.67 -62.93
C LYS A 494 -9.67 26.49 -63.69
N LYS A 495 -8.40 26.06 -63.66
CA LYS A 495 -7.30 26.71 -64.38
C LYS A 495 -7.56 26.66 -65.89
N GLU A 496 -7.85 25.47 -66.41
CA GLU A 496 -8.15 25.25 -67.83
C GLU A 496 -9.38 26.04 -68.27
N LYS A 497 -10.48 25.96 -67.52
CA LYS A 497 -11.71 26.70 -67.82
C LYS A 497 -11.50 28.21 -67.85
N LYS A 498 -10.69 28.75 -66.92
CA LYS A 498 -10.40 30.19 -66.87
C LYS A 498 -9.54 30.62 -68.07
N SER A 499 -8.57 29.80 -68.47
CA SER A 499 -7.76 30.06 -69.66
C SER A 499 -8.65 30.12 -70.90
N ALA A 500 -9.42 29.05 -71.14
CA ALA A 500 -10.33 28.98 -72.29
C ALA A 500 -11.34 30.14 -72.33
N LEU A 501 -11.91 30.52 -71.18
CA LEU A 501 -12.88 31.62 -71.13
C LEU A 501 -12.21 33.00 -71.33
N LYS A 502 -10.95 33.16 -70.94
CA LYS A 502 -10.19 34.39 -71.21
C LYS A 502 -9.98 34.53 -72.72
N ASP A 503 -9.65 33.43 -73.39
CA ASP A 503 -9.43 33.40 -74.83
C ASP A 503 -10.71 33.76 -75.58
N ILE A 504 -11.84 33.13 -75.24
CA ILE A 504 -13.17 33.45 -75.82
C ILE A 504 -13.56 34.91 -75.60
N ARG A 505 -13.27 35.48 -74.42
CA ARG A 505 -13.58 36.90 -74.15
C ARG A 505 -12.69 37.84 -74.96
N GLN A 506 -11.43 37.48 -75.17
CA GLN A 506 -10.51 38.26 -75.98
C GLN A 506 -10.94 38.25 -77.44
N GLU A 507 -11.35 37.09 -77.96
CA GLU A 507 -11.96 36.93 -79.28
C GLU A 507 -13.24 37.77 -79.41
N ASN A 508 -14.15 37.71 -78.44
CA ASN A 508 -15.39 38.50 -78.48
C ASN A 508 -15.15 40.01 -78.43
N ARG A 509 -14.18 40.47 -77.65
CA ARG A 509 -13.81 41.91 -77.60
C ARG A 509 -13.22 42.36 -78.93
N PHE A 510 -12.46 41.50 -79.59
CA PHE A 510 -11.93 41.76 -80.90
C PHE A 510 -13.07 41.95 -81.91
N LEU A 511 -14.01 40.99 -81.99
CA LEU A 511 -15.18 41.06 -82.86
C LEU A 511 -16.07 42.29 -82.59
N ALA A 512 -16.31 42.63 -81.33
CA ALA A 512 -17.14 43.77 -80.97
C ALA A 512 -16.51 45.12 -81.37
N ARG A 513 -15.18 45.26 -81.22
CA ARG A 513 -14.46 46.47 -81.66
C ARG A 513 -14.59 46.65 -83.17
N GLU A 514 -14.46 45.56 -83.91
CA GLU A 514 -14.61 45.53 -85.36
C GLU A 514 -16.01 46.01 -85.78
N GLN A 515 -17.07 45.46 -85.18
CA GLN A 515 -18.46 45.85 -85.45
C GLN A 515 -18.79 47.31 -85.08
N ILE A 516 -18.23 47.84 -83.98
CA ILE A 516 -18.48 49.24 -83.58
C ILE A 516 -17.76 50.21 -84.52
N ALA A 517 -16.54 49.89 -84.92
CA ALA A 517 -15.79 50.69 -85.89
C ALA A 517 -16.57 50.79 -87.21
N GLU A 518 -17.12 49.66 -87.67
CA GLU A 518 -17.98 49.59 -88.85
C GLU A 518 -19.24 50.47 -88.70
N LYS A 519 -19.96 50.37 -87.57
CA LYS A 519 -21.17 51.20 -87.33
C LYS A 519 -20.88 52.70 -87.20
N LYS A 520 -19.79 53.10 -86.55
CA LYS A 520 -19.43 54.52 -86.43
C LYS A 520 -19.12 55.13 -87.79
N ALA A 521 -18.37 54.40 -88.63
CA ALA A 521 -18.13 54.83 -90.00
C ALA A 521 -19.46 55.07 -90.74
N MET A 522 -20.41 54.14 -90.62
CA MET A 522 -21.76 54.28 -91.21
C MET A 522 -22.54 55.51 -90.69
N TYR A 523 -22.48 55.81 -89.38
CA TYR A 523 -23.20 56.97 -88.80
C TYR A 523 -22.55 58.32 -89.12
N ASP A 524 -21.21 58.39 -89.13
CA ASP A 524 -20.48 59.61 -89.50
C ASP A 524 -20.80 60.01 -90.95
N GLU A 525 -20.92 59.02 -91.83
CA GLU A 525 -21.40 59.21 -93.20
C GLU A 525 -22.85 59.74 -93.22
N TYR A 526 -23.74 59.20 -92.40
CA TYR A 526 -25.13 59.65 -92.30
C TYR A 526 -25.27 61.09 -91.77
N HIS A 527 -24.56 61.46 -90.70
CA HIS A 527 -24.65 62.80 -90.11
C HIS A 527 -24.02 63.88 -90.98
N LYS A 528 -22.90 63.60 -91.64
CA LYS A 528 -22.35 64.51 -92.65
C LYS A 528 -23.39 64.82 -93.74
N LYS A 529 -24.11 63.78 -94.18
CA LYS A 529 -25.20 63.94 -95.14
C LYS A 529 -26.32 64.83 -94.60
N MET A 530 -26.73 64.65 -93.34
CA MET A 530 -27.84 65.40 -92.75
C MET A 530 -27.50 66.84 -92.36
N ALA A 531 -26.27 67.10 -91.90
CA ALA A 531 -25.78 68.46 -91.63
C ALA A 531 -25.71 69.31 -92.90
N ASN A 532 -25.28 68.70 -94.02
CA ASN A 532 -25.31 69.34 -95.32
C ASN A 532 -26.74 69.76 -95.72
N ILE A 533 -27.73 68.90 -95.46
CA ILE A 533 -29.16 69.19 -95.73
C ILE A 533 -29.69 70.31 -94.81
N TYR A 534 -29.35 70.31 -93.52
CA TYR A 534 -29.83 71.34 -92.59
C TYR A 534 -29.21 72.72 -92.88
N ASN A 535 -27.90 72.76 -93.15
CA ASN A 535 -27.21 74.01 -93.49
C ASN A 535 -27.75 74.63 -94.78
N SER A 536 -28.12 73.81 -95.77
CA SER A 536 -28.75 74.33 -96.99
C SER A 536 -30.09 75.00 -96.67
N ILE A 537 -30.95 74.35 -95.87
CA ILE A 537 -32.26 74.90 -95.48
C ILE A 537 -32.09 76.21 -94.68
N GLN A 538 -31.23 76.23 -93.66
CA GLN A 538 -31.04 77.41 -92.81
C GLN A 538 -30.45 78.61 -93.58
N SER A 539 -29.55 78.34 -94.52
CA SER A 539 -28.97 79.40 -95.36
C SER A 539 -30.00 80.04 -96.29
N GLU A 540 -30.90 79.23 -96.86
CA GLU A 540 -31.99 79.71 -97.73
C GLU A 540 -33.03 80.52 -96.95
N GLU A 541 -33.61 79.98 -95.88
CA GLU A 541 -34.63 80.69 -95.07
C GLU A 541 -34.08 81.92 -94.34
N GLY A 542 -32.82 81.85 -93.88
CA GLY A 542 -32.14 82.96 -93.21
C GLY A 542 -31.87 84.14 -94.14
N ALA A 543 -31.57 83.88 -95.42
CA ALA A 543 -31.39 84.92 -96.43
C ALA A 543 -32.71 85.68 -96.69
N GLU A 544 -33.82 84.96 -96.83
CA GLU A 544 -35.15 85.56 -97.03
C GLU A 544 -35.61 86.38 -95.82
N LYS A 545 -35.42 85.87 -94.59
CA LYS A 545 -35.75 86.60 -93.36
C LYS A 545 -34.98 87.92 -93.23
N ASN A 546 -33.68 87.92 -93.58
CA ASN A 546 -32.84 89.12 -93.55
C ASN A 546 -33.25 90.14 -94.63
N GLN A 547 -33.69 89.69 -95.81
CA GLN A 547 -34.24 90.58 -96.84
C GLN A 547 -35.54 91.25 -96.35
N TYR A 548 -36.44 90.47 -95.74
CA TYR A 548 -37.69 90.98 -95.16
C TYR A 548 -37.46 92.05 -94.06
N GLU A 549 -36.48 91.84 -93.17
CA GLU A 549 -36.13 92.85 -92.15
C GLU A 549 -35.59 94.17 -92.73
N ARG A 550 -34.84 94.12 -93.84
CA ARG A 550 -34.32 95.32 -94.51
C ARG A 550 -35.45 96.18 -95.08
N GLU A 551 -36.43 95.57 -95.73
CA GLU A 551 -37.60 96.27 -96.25
C GLU A 551 -38.42 96.91 -95.12
N LYS A 552 -38.61 96.20 -94.01
CA LYS A 552 -39.35 96.70 -92.84
C LYS A 552 -38.71 97.97 -92.23
N LYS A 553 -37.38 98.05 -92.19
CA LYS A 553 -36.64 99.21 -91.66
C LYS A 553 -36.77 100.45 -92.56
N GLN A 554 -36.87 100.30 -93.88
CA GLN A 554 -37.01 101.44 -94.80
C GLN A 554 -38.37 102.16 -94.68
N ARG A 555 -39.45 101.42 -94.39
CA ARG A 555 -40.80 101.99 -94.24
C ARG A 555 -40.96 102.91 -93.01
N LYS A 556 -40.13 102.76 -91.97
CA LYS A 556 -40.18 103.56 -90.73
C LYS A 556 -39.57 104.96 -90.83
N ARG A 557 -38.88 105.28 -91.94
CA ARG A 557 -38.05 106.50 -92.09
C ARG A 557 -38.69 107.60 -92.95
N ARG A 558 -39.93 107.43 -93.43
CA ARG A 558 -40.65 108.37 -94.30
C ARG A 558 -41.83 109.01 -93.60
#